data_AF-W6PZG5-F1
#
_entry.id   AF-W6PZG5-F1
#
_cell.length_a   1.000
_cell.length_b   1.000
_cell.length_c   1.000
_cell.angle_alpha   90.00
_cell.angle_beta   90.00
_cell.angle_gamma   90.00
#
_symmetry.space_group_name_H-M   'P 1'
#
loop_
_entity.id
_entity.type
_entity.pdbx_description
1 polymer ?
#
loop_
_entity_poly.entity_id
_entity_poly.type
_entity_poly.pdbx_seq_one_letter_code
_entity_poly.pdbx_strand_id
1 'polypeptide(L)'
;MKVHHGRGPRRYYEQEGRGLDIHVLEATTYTRLKEQGLCDRGIVPDFLGFMRKFDPSLCQPHLRKFLDDEYPPSAIFLEYITSLGMINLRNYTPQRVNNLLKGIRQIHKVLVRHRDSKPRNMMIVKDSSDAESRLARF
;
A
#
# COMPACT_ATOMS: atom_id res chain seq x y z
N MET A 1 -6.04 -0.97 -8.12
CA MET A 1 -5.38 -2.30 -8.11
C MET A 1 -3.87 -2.09 -8.18
N LYS A 2 -3.11 -2.79 -7.33
CA LYS A 2 -1.65 -2.85 -7.41
C LYS A 2 -1.24 -4.28 -7.76
N VAL A 3 -0.43 -4.43 -8.80
CA VAL A 3 -0.05 -5.74 -9.37
C VAL A 3 1.43 -5.99 -9.13
N HIS A 4 1.75 -7.21 -8.73
CA HIS A 4 3.08 -7.71 -8.43
C HIS A 4 3.44 -8.83 -9.41
N HIS A 5 4.68 -8.82 -9.88
CA HIS A 5 5.23 -9.94 -10.66
C HIS A 5 5.15 -11.23 -9.85
N GLY A 6 4.82 -12.32 -10.52
CA GLY A 6 4.80 -13.63 -9.90
C GLY A 6 6.19 -14.02 -9.42
N ARG A 7 6.27 -14.67 -8.27
CA ARG A 7 7.52 -15.19 -7.73
C ARG A 7 7.57 -16.70 -7.85
N GLY A 8 8.70 -17.20 -8.34
CA GLY A 8 9.01 -18.62 -8.33
C GLY A 8 9.32 -19.18 -6.94
N PRO A 9 9.65 -20.48 -6.87
CA PRO A 9 10.06 -21.12 -5.63
C PRO A 9 11.30 -20.46 -5.04
N ARG A 10 11.48 -20.65 -3.74
CA ARG A 10 12.66 -20.18 -3.01
C ARG A 10 13.93 -20.81 -3.59
N ARG A 11 14.96 -19.99 -3.77
CA ARG A 11 16.28 -20.41 -4.24
C ARG A 11 17.19 -20.72 -3.05
N TYR A 12 18.17 -21.62 -3.26
CA TYR A 12 19.01 -22.16 -2.20
C TYR A 12 19.87 -21.12 -1.45
N TYR A 13 20.22 -20.00 -2.11
CA TYR A 13 21.05 -18.94 -1.53
C TYR A 13 20.25 -17.87 -0.78
N GLU A 14 18.92 -17.98 -0.74
CA GLU A 14 18.08 -16.99 -0.07
C GLU A 14 17.97 -17.27 1.43
N GLN A 15 18.15 -16.25 2.27
CA GLN A 15 18.17 -16.34 3.75
C GLN A 15 16.86 -16.82 4.38
N GLU A 16 16.90 -17.93 5.11
CA GLU A 16 15.74 -18.53 5.79
C GLU A 16 14.98 -17.55 6.71
N GLY A 17 13.68 -17.76 6.85
CA GLY A 17 12.80 -16.92 7.69
C GLY A 17 12.40 -15.56 7.10
N ARG A 18 13.03 -15.09 6.01
CA ARG A 18 12.58 -13.87 5.32
C ARG A 18 11.41 -14.17 4.37
N GLY A 19 10.32 -13.41 4.46
CA GLY A 19 9.29 -13.38 3.42
C GLY A 19 9.86 -12.75 2.15
N LEU A 20 9.82 -13.48 1.05
CA LEU A 20 10.43 -13.06 -0.23
C LEU A 20 9.39 -12.66 -1.27
N ASP A 21 8.14 -13.07 -1.06
CA ASP A 21 7.02 -12.72 -1.93
C ASP A 21 6.40 -11.40 -1.45
N ILE A 22 6.58 -10.35 -2.25
CA ILE A 22 6.11 -8.99 -1.94
C ILE A 22 4.57 -8.95 -1.90
N HIS A 23 3.88 -9.70 -2.76
CA HIS A 23 2.42 -9.75 -2.75
C HIS A 23 1.91 -10.31 -1.42
N VAL A 24 2.49 -11.44 -0.99
CA VAL A 24 2.11 -12.09 0.28
C VAL A 24 2.39 -11.17 1.47
N LEU A 25 3.57 -10.53 1.51
CA LEU A 25 3.91 -9.58 2.56
C LEU A 25 2.94 -8.40 2.62
N GLU A 26 2.64 -7.80 1.47
CA GLU A 26 1.78 -6.61 1.40
C GLU A 26 0.32 -6.95 1.69
N ALA A 27 -0.21 -8.05 1.14
CA ALA A 27 -1.55 -8.54 1.44
C ALA A 27 -1.71 -8.86 2.94
N THR A 28 -0.74 -9.56 3.54
CA THR A 28 -0.75 -9.87 4.99
C THR A 28 -0.71 -8.59 5.83
N THR A 29 0.07 -7.60 5.39
CA THR A 29 0.15 -6.30 6.05
C THR A 29 -1.19 -5.59 6.02
N TYR A 30 -1.83 -5.47 4.86
CA TYR A 30 -3.13 -4.81 4.73
C TYR A 30 -4.27 -5.56 5.43
N THR A 31 -4.27 -6.90 5.43
CA THR A 31 -5.20 -7.70 6.24
C THR A 31 -5.11 -7.31 7.70
N ARG A 32 -3.89 -7.27 8.25
CA ARG A 32 -3.66 -6.90 9.66
C ARG A 32 -4.04 -5.46 9.96
N LEU A 33 -3.76 -4.52 9.04
CA LEU A 33 -4.16 -3.12 9.20
C LEU A 33 -5.69 -2.97 9.24
N LYS A 34 -6.40 -3.73 8.39
CA LYS A 34 -7.86 -3.76 8.35
C LYS A 34 -8.46 -4.38 9.61
N GLU A 35 -7.97 -5.55 10.04
CA GLU A 35 -8.42 -6.23 11.27
C GLU A 35 -8.24 -5.36 12.53
N GLN A 36 -7.25 -4.48 12.53
CA GLN A 36 -6.99 -3.56 13.65
C GLN A 36 -7.67 -2.18 13.48
N GLY A 37 -8.58 -2.06 12.50
CA GLY A 37 -9.40 -0.88 12.25
C GLY A 37 -8.60 0.35 11.79
N LEU A 38 -7.42 0.19 11.19
CA LEU A 38 -6.67 1.34 10.64
C LEU A 38 -7.28 1.84 9.33
N CYS A 39 -7.88 0.94 8.55
CA CYS A 39 -8.65 1.27 7.34
C CYS A 39 -9.89 2.10 7.70
N ASP A 40 -10.68 1.67 8.69
CA ASP A 40 -11.91 2.37 9.10
C ASP A 40 -11.64 3.76 9.70
N ARG A 41 -10.50 3.91 10.38
CA ARG A 41 -10.01 5.21 10.88
C ARG A 41 -9.41 6.10 9.79
N GLY A 42 -9.34 5.60 8.55
CA GLY A 42 -8.77 6.24 7.37
C GLY A 42 -7.29 6.63 7.52
N ILE A 43 -6.53 5.92 8.34
CA ILE A 43 -5.08 6.11 8.50
C ILE A 43 -4.34 5.52 7.28
N VAL A 44 -4.87 4.45 6.72
CA VAL A 44 -4.41 3.79 5.50
C VAL A 44 -5.61 3.60 4.56
N PRO A 45 -5.41 3.45 3.24
CA PRO A 45 -6.47 3.10 2.30
C PRO A 45 -7.22 1.83 2.74
N ASP A 46 -8.53 1.77 2.45
CA ASP A 46 -9.28 0.54 2.70
C ASP A 46 -8.76 -0.62 1.84
N PHE A 47 -8.64 -1.79 2.46
CA PHE A 47 -8.21 -3.01 1.81
C PHE A 47 -9.41 -3.81 1.33
N LEU A 48 -9.60 -3.85 0.01
CA LEU A 48 -10.76 -4.48 -0.63
C LEU A 48 -10.54 -5.99 -0.86
N GLY A 49 -9.30 -6.45 -0.83
CA GLY A 49 -8.93 -7.85 -0.98
C GLY A 49 -7.72 -8.05 -1.89
N PHE A 50 -7.51 -9.29 -2.30
CA PHE A 50 -6.38 -9.66 -3.15
C PHE A 50 -6.75 -10.80 -4.11
N MET A 51 -5.98 -10.91 -5.19
CA MET A 51 -6.07 -11.98 -6.18
C MET A 51 -4.68 -12.58 -6.38
N ARG A 52 -4.60 -13.91 -6.49
CA ARG A 52 -3.31 -14.62 -6.64
C ARG A 52 -3.25 -15.31 -8.00
N LYS A 53 -2.09 -15.26 -8.62
CA LYS A 53 -1.72 -16.02 -9.82
C LYS A 53 -2.79 -16.01 -10.91
N PHE A 54 -3.25 -14.82 -11.27
CA PHE A 54 -4.30 -14.66 -12.28
C PHE A 54 -3.70 -14.52 -13.67
N ASP A 55 -4.51 -14.80 -14.70
CA ASP A 55 -4.09 -14.62 -16.09
C ASP A 55 -4.13 -13.13 -16.48
N PRO A 56 -2.97 -12.50 -16.76
CA PRO A 56 -2.91 -11.09 -17.16
C PRO A 56 -3.53 -10.83 -18.54
N SER A 57 -3.73 -11.86 -19.37
CA SER A 57 -4.32 -11.73 -20.71
C SER A 57 -5.76 -11.22 -20.68
N LEU A 58 -6.50 -11.54 -19.60
CA LEU A 58 -7.87 -11.12 -19.36
C LEU A 58 -8.02 -9.62 -19.07
N CYS A 59 -6.92 -8.96 -18.69
CA CYS A 59 -6.88 -7.56 -18.30
C CYS A 59 -6.20 -6.67 -19.35
N GLN A 60 -6.16 -7.12 -20.60
CA GLN A 60 -5.62 -6.32 -21.70
C GLN A 60 -6.52 -5.11 -21.99
N PRO A 61 -5.93 -3.96 -22.37
CA PRO A 61 -4.50 -3.75 -22.65
C PRO A 61 -3.66 -3.39 -21.41
N HIS A 62 -4.27 -3.19 -20.25
CA HIS A 62 -3.65 -2.52 -19.09
C HIS A 62 -2.53 -3.32 -18.41
N LEU A 63 -2.53 -4.65 -18.52
CA LEU A 63 -1.53 -5.53 -17.89
C LEU A 63 -0.55 -6.18 -18.87
N ARG A 64 -0.37 -5.61 -20.06
CA ARG A 64 0.51 -6.16 -21.10
C ARG A 64 1.94 -6.46 -20.60
N LYS A 65 2.47 -5.65 -19.67
CA LYS A 65 3.81 -5.83 -19.09
C LYS A 65 4.01 -7.10 -18.26
N PHE A 66 2.94 -7.83 -17.94
CA PHE A 66 2.99 -9.07 -17.16
C PHE A 66 2.74 -10.31 -18.02
N LEU A 67 2.49 -10.17 -19.33
CA LEU A 67 2.20 -11.31 -20.22
C LEU A 67 3.40 -12.25 -20.36
N ASP A 68 4.61 -11.69 -20.33
CA ASP A 68 5.86 -12.42 -20.52
C ASP A 68 6.51 -12.83 -19.18
N ASP A 69 5.82 -12.64 -18.04
CA ASP A 69 6.32 -13.10 -16.75
C ASP A 69 6.37 -14.63 -16.70
N GLU A 70 7.50 -15.19 -16.25
CA GLU A 70 7.66 -16.64 -16.04
C GLU A 70 6.61 -17.20 -15.05
N TYR A 71 6.20 -16.38 -14.07
CA TYR A 71 5.23 -16.75 -13.04
C TYR A 71 4.03 -15.80 -13.08
N PRO A 72 2.78 -16.32 -12.96
CA PRO A 72 1.60 -15.48 -13.02
C PRO A 72 1.58 -14.38 -11.94
N PRO A 73 1.18 -13.16 -12.30
CA PRO A 73 1.14 -12.03 -11.37
C PRO A 73 0.07 -12.21 -10.29
N SER A 74 0.21 -11.43 -9.22
CA SER A 74 -0.79 -11.35 -8.13
C SER A 74 -1.07 -9.88 -7.82
N ALA A 75 -2.27 -9.58 -7.33
CA ALA A 75 -2.71 -8.22 -7.11
C ALA A 75 -3.35 -8.02 -5.74
N ILE A 76 -3.28 -6.78 -5.25
CA ILE A 76 -4.08 -6.29 -4.14
C ILE A 76 -5.01 -5.17 -4.62
N PHE A 77 -6.16 -5.07 -3.96
CA PHE A 77 -7.17 -4.05 -4.23
C PHE A 77 -7.26 -3.13 -3.03
N LEU A 78 -7.04 -1.84 -3.29
CA LEU A 78 -7.08 -0.77 -2.31
C LEU A 78 -8.11 0.26 -2.77
N GLU A 79 -8.67 0.96 -1.80
CA GLU A 79 -9.49 2.15 -2.00
C GLU A 79 -8.82 3.13 -2.97
N TYR A 80 -9.58 3.60 -3.95
CA TYR A 80 -9.15 4.68 -4.83
C TYR A 80 -9.58 6.01 -4.24
N ILE A 81 -8.63 6.81 -3.77
CA ILE A 81 -8.90 8.07 -3.08
C ILE A 81 -8.60 9.22 -4.05
N THR A 82 -9.64 9.98 -4.37
CA THR A 82 -9.53 11.19 -5.18
C THR A 82 -8.80 12.29 -4.41
N SER A 83 -8.10 13.18 -5.12
CA SER A 83 -7.41 14.34 -4.52
C SER A 83 -6.21 14.01 -3.61
N LEU A 84 -5.67 12.79 -3.64
CA LEU A 84 -4.40 12.49 -2.99
C LEU A 84 -3.24 13.27 -3.65
N GLY A 85 -2.37 13.83 -2.83
CA GLY A 85 -1.11 14.44 -3.25
C GLY A 85 0.03 14.06 -2.33
N MET A 86 1.21 13.83 -2.91
CA MET A 86 2.44 13.60 -2.13
C MET A 86 2.77 14.82 -1.28
N ILE A 87 3.29 14.59 -0.08
CA ILE A 87 3.91 15.65 0.70
C ILE A 87 5.16 16.19 -0.02
N ASN A 88 5.31 17.50 -0.04
CA ASN A 88 6.44 18.22 -0.61
C ASN A 88 6.64 19.55 0.14
N LEU A 89 7.70 20.28 -0.21
CA LEU A 89 8.05 21.53 0.46
C LEU A 89 6.96 22.62 0.37
N ARG A 90 6.14 22.61 -0.68
CA ARG A 90 5.08 23.63 -0.89
C ARG A 90 3.85 23.38 -0.05
N ASN A 91 3.55 22.11 0.26
CA ASN A 91 2.35 21.71 1.01
C ASN A 91 2.68 21.21 2.43
N TYR A 92 3.93 21.41 2.86
CA TYR A 92 4.43 21.10 4.19
C TYR A 92 3.81 22.04 5.23
N THR A 93 3.19 21.47 6.27
CA THR A 93 2.77 22.21 7.46
C THR A 93 3.04 21.35 8.71
N PRO A 94 3.35 21.95 9.87
CA PRO A 94 3.55 21.20 11.12
C PRO A 94 2.36 20.28 11.44
N GLN A 95 1.14 20.72 11.16
CA GLN A 95 -0.08 19.93 11.36
C GLN A 95 -0.10 18.66 10.49
N ARG A 96 0.23 18.78 9.20
CA ARG A 96 0.25 17.63 8.27
C ARG A 96 1.32 16.61 8.67
N VAL A 97 2.50 17.08 9.06
CA VAL A 97 3.59 16.21 9.53
C VAL A 97 3.22 15.52 10.84
N ASN A 98 2.61 16.23 11.79
CA ASN A 98 2.12 15.64 13.03
C ASN A 98 1.08 14.55 12.76
N ASN A 99 0.20 14.74 11.78
CA ASN A 99 -0.78 13.73 11.37
C ASN A 99 -0.09 12.51 10.75
N LEU A 100 0.90 12.70 9.86
CA LEU A 100 1.72 11.60 9.31
C LEU A 100 2.42 10.82 10.44
N LEU A 101 3.06 11.50 11.38
CA LEU A 101 3.75 10.87 12.52
C LEU A 101 2.77 10.09 13.41
N LYS A 102 1.58 10.63 13.67
CA LYS A 102 0.52 9.91 14.40
C LYS A 102 0.11 8.65 13.64
N GLY A 103 -0.06 8.71 12.32
CA GLY A 103 -0.36 7.55 11.48
C GLY A 103 0.71 6.45 11.58
N ILE A 104 1.99 6.80 11.41
CA ILE A 104 3.11 5.84 11.58
C ILE A 104 3.09 5.19 12.96
N ARG A 105 2.84 5.97 14.02
CA ARG A 105 2.75 5.43 15.38
C ARG A 105 1.61 4.42 15.51
N GLN A 106 0.46 4.66 14.88
CA GLN A 106 -0.64 3.70 14.88
C GLN A 106 -0.29 2.42 14.10
N ILE A 107 0.39 2.55 12.96
CA ILE A 107 0.90 1.40 12.19
C ILE A 107 1.88 0.57 13.04
N HIS A 108 2.78 1.24 13.77
CA HIS A 108 3.72 0.56 14.66
C HIS A 108 3.03 -0.12 15.85
N LYS A 109 1.96 0.46 16.42
CA LYS A 109 1.19 -0.15 17.51
C LYS A 109 0.59 -1.50 17.12
N VAL A 110 0.26 -1.67 15.85
CA VAL A 110 -0.24 -2.95 15.34
C VAL A 110 0.89 -3.86 14.86
N LEU A 111 2.15 -3.61 15.26
CA LEU A 111 3.33 -4.42 14.91
C LEU A 111 3.62 -4.49 13.41
N VAL A 112 3.16 -3.49 12.63
CA VAL A 112 3.53 -3.33 11.23
C VAL A 112 4.62 -2.27 11.13
N ARG A 113 5.63 -2.53 10.29
CA ARG A 113 6.68 -1.54 9.98
C ARG A 113 6.61 -1.16 8.51
N HIS A 114 6.41 0.12 8.22
CA HIS A 114 6.21 0.63 6.85
C HIS A 114 7.43 0.42 5.93
N ARG A 115 8.67 0.49 6.47
CA ARG A 115 9.97 0.29 5.77
C ARG A 115 10.30 1.22 4.58
N ASP A 116 9.32 1.85 3.94
CA ASP A 116 9.49 2.79 2.81
C ASP A 116 8.75 4.12 3.03
N SER A 117 9.10 4.83 4.10
CA SER A 117 8.50 6.10 4.52
C SER A 117 9.04 7.29 3.70
N LYS A 118 9.13 7.14 2.38
CA LYS A 118 9.55 8.20 1.46
C LYS A 118 8.35 9.10 1.11
N PRO A 119 8.56 10.38 0.73
CA PRO A 119 7.47 11.30 0.41
C PRO A 119 6.45 10.78 -0.61
N ARG A 120 6.88 9.92 -1.55
CA ARG A 120 5.99 9.27 -2.54
C ARG A 120 4.92 8.33 -1.94
N ASN A 121 5.15 7.83 -0.73
CA ASN A 121 4.22 6.98 0.03
C ASN A 121 3.68 7.74 1.25
N MET A 122 3.80 9.07 1.28
CA MET A 122 3.26 9.92 2.33
C MET A 122 2.26 10.86 1.68
N MET A 123 1.00 10.46 1.72
CA MET A 123 -0.05 11.14 0.98
C MET A 123 -0.85 12.05 1.90
N ILE A 124 -1.25 13.18 1.35
CA ILE A 124 -2.14 14.16 1.96
C ILE A 124 -3.34 14.29 1.02
N VAL A 125 -4.54 14.24 1.57
CA VAL A 125 -5.74 14.59 0.81
C VAL A 125 -5.76 16.12 0.64
N LYS A 126 -5.83 16.59 -0.60
CA LYS A 126 -6.01 18.02 -0.89
C LYS A 126 -7.46 18.36 -0.57
N ASP A 127 -7.68 19.21 0.42
CA ASP A 127 -9.02 19.67 0.78
C ASP A 127 -9.68 20.37 -0.41
N SER A 128 -10.81 19.86 -0.90
CA SER A 128 -11.80 20.67 -1.61
C SER A 128 -12.64 21.36 -0.53
N SER A 129 -12.17 22.51 -0.05
CA SER A 129 -12.91 23.44 0.83
C SER A 129 -13.88 22.79 1.84
N ASP A 130 -13.37 22.26 2.95
CA ASP A 130 -14.08 22.35 4.24
C ASP A 130 -13.20 21.86 5.40
N ALA A 131 -13.50 22.38 6.59
CA ALA A 131 -12.63 22.54 7.74
C ALA A 131 -12.26 21.27 8.54
N GLU A 132 -11.93 20.16 7.88
CA GLU A 132 -11.28 19.04 8.55
C GLU A 132 -10.20 18.42 7.65
N SER A 133 -8.94 18.67 8.01
CA SER A 133 -7.78 18.02 7.42
C SER A 133 -7.77 16.54 7.78
N ARG A 134 -8.62 15.77 7.09
CA ARG A 134 -8.84 14.35 7.30
C ARG A 134 -7.75 13.57 6.57
N LEU A 135 -6.73 13.31 7.39
CA LEU A 135 -5.89 12.12 7.36
C LEU A 135 -4.73 12.17 6.37
N ALA A 136 -3.54 12.16 6.97
CA ALA A 136 -2.36 11.68 6.31
C ALA A 136 -2.53 10.18 6.06
N ARG A 137 -2.47 9.76 4.80
CA ARG A 137 -2.66 8.37 4.39
C ARG A 137 -1.34 7.80 3.88
N PHE A 138 -1.02 6.60 4.34
CA PHE A 138 0.15 5.81 3.91
C PHE A 138 -0.28 4.79 2.87
#